data_AF-A0A7J6EZW7-F1
#
_entry.id   AF-A0A7J6EZW7-F1
#
_cell.length_a   1.000
_cell.length_b   1.000
_cell.length_c   1.000
_cell.angle_alpha   90.00
_cell.angle_beta   90.00
_cell.angle_gamma   90.00
#
_symmetry.space_group_name_H-M   'P 1'
#
loop_
_entity.id
_entity.type
_entity.pdbx_description
1 polymer ?
#
loop_
_entity_poly.entity_id
_entity_poly.type
_entity_poly.pdbx_seq_one_letter_code
_entity_poly.pdbx_strand_id
1 'polypeptide(L)'
;MANTQRVVGTLGYMSPEYAMSGVFSEKSDVFSFGVLIIEIVSGKKNSNFHYYEQNLSLVAYAWQLWSEGKGVEFVDEAMGGSYVALEAIRCIHVGLLCVQDHTTDRPSMHGRCNFHAQQ
;
A
#
# COMPACT_ATOMS: atom_id res chain seq x y z
N MET A 1 -4.09 7.56 -21.43
CA MET A 1 -2.75 7.13 -20.98
C MET A 1 -1.76 8.18 -21.42
N ALA A 2 -0.99 8.74 -20.49
CA ALA A 2 0.10 9.65 -20.81
C ALA A 2 1.39 8.88 -20.59
N ASN A 3 2.19 8.68 -21.63
CA ASN A 3 3.50 8.05 -21.50
C ASN A 3 4.52 9.14 -21.21
N THR A 4 5.16 9.11 -20.05
CA THR A 4 6.20 10.09 -19.74
C THR A 4 7.49 9.63 -20.38
N GLN A 5 8.11 10.44 -21.24
CA GLN A 5 9.40 10.11 -21.86
C GLN A 5 10.54 9.91 -20.84
N ARG A 6 10.33 10.30 -19.58
CA ARG A 6 11.28 10.17 -18.47
C ARG A 6 10.55 9.68 -17.23
N VAL A 7 10.95 8.52 -16.70
CA VAL A 7 10.49 8.02 -15.40
C VAL A 7 11.11 8.87 -14.30
N VAL A 8 10.25 9.50 -13.49
CA VAL A 8 10.65 10.29 -12.32
C VAL A 8 9.72 9.95 -11.16
N GLY A 9 10.27 9.64 -10.00
CA GLY A 9 9.49 9.35 -8.80
C GLY A 9 10.38 8.90 -7.65
N THR A 10 9.77 8.73 -6.47
CA THR A 10 10.44 8.23 -5.28
C THR A 10 10.44 6.71 -5.29
N LEU A 11 11.61 6.09 -5.20
CA LEU A 11 11.75 4.63 -5.16
C LEU A 11 10.92 4.06 -3.99
N GLY A 12 10.21 2.97 -4.24
CA GLY A 12 9.32 2.32 -3.27
C GLY A 12 7.87 2.81 -3.29
N TYR A 13 7.58 3.97 -3.90
CA TYR A 13 6.20 4.48 -4.05
C TYR A 13 5.70 4.37 -5.50
N MET A 14 6.60 4.23 -6.47
CA MET A 14 6.23 4.08 -7.87
C MET A 14 5.55 2.73 -8.12
N SER A 15 4.41 2.76 -8.81
CA SER A 15 3.72 1.56 -9.28
C SER A 15 4.61 0.73 -10.23
N PRO A 16 4.47 -0.61 -10.25
CA PRO A 16 5.30 -1.48 -11.09
C PRO A 16 5.32 -1.09 -12.57
N GLU A 17 4.16 -0.80 -13.16
CA GLU A 17 4.04 -0.43 -14.59
C GLU A 17 4.70 0.91 -14.92
N TYR A 18 4.71 1.84 -13.96
CA TYR A 18 5.39 3.12 -14.12
C TYR A 18 6.90 2.96 -13.98
N ALA A 19 7.36 2.20 -12.99
CA ALA A 19 8.78 1.97 -12.75
C ALA A 19 9.44 1.15 -13.88
N MET A 20 8.74 0.14 -14.41
CA MET A 20 9.28 -0.77 -15.42
C MET A 20 9.11 -0.25 -16.86
N SER A 21 8.00 0.43 -17.16
CA SER A 21 7.63 0.77 -18.55
C SER A 21 7.31 2.24 -18.76
N GLY A 22 7.41 3.09 -17.72
CA GLY A 22 7.11 4.53 -17.81
C GLY A 22 5.63 4.84 -18.02
N VAL A 23 4.74 3.86 -17.83
CA VAL A 23 3.30 4.03 -18.02
C VAL A 23 2.72 4.72 -16.80
N PHE A 24 2.36 5.99 -16.95
CA PHE A 24 1.73 6.78 -15.89
C PHE A 24 0.21 6.86 -16.09
N SER A 25 -0.53 6.74 -14.99
CA SER A 25 -1.99 6.82 -14.97
C SER A 25 -2.52 7.17 -13.58
N GLU A 26 -3.81 7.46 -13.48
CA GLU A 26 -4.51 7.55 -12.18
C GLU A 26 -4.24 6.31 -11.30
N LYS A 27 -4.13 5.11 -11.90
CA LYS A 27 -3.84 3.88 -11.16
C LYS A 27 -2.44 3.84 -10.56
N SER A 28 -1.49 4.55 -11.16
CA SER A 28 -0.14 4.72 -10.63
C SER A 28 -0.15 5.64 -9.39
N ASP A 29 -1.02 6.66 -9.40
CA ASP A 29 -1.27 7.52 -8.23
C ASP A 29 -1.99 6.73 -7.11
N VAL A 30 -2.99 5.91 -7.45
CA VAL A 30 -3.67 5.01 -6.48
C VAL A 30 -2.66 4.11 -5.77
N PHE A 31 -1.74 3.50 -6.52
CA PHE A 31 -0.69 2.67 -5.93
C PHE A 31 0.18 3.45 -4.95
N SER A 32 0.67 4.62 -5.38
CA SER A 32 1.51 5.50 -4.53
C SER A 32 0.78 5.90 -3.25
N PHE A 33 -0.51 6.19 -3.34
CA PHE A 33 -1.38 6.49 -2.22
C PHE A 33 -1.58 5.29 -1.28
N GLY A 34 -1.70 4.07 -1.83
CA GLY A 34 -1.75 2.84 -1.05
C GLY A 34 -0.50 2.62 -0.21
N VAL A 35 0.69 2.82 -0.81
CA VAL A 35 1.97 2.76 -0.08
C VAL A 35 2.00 3.79 1.05
N LEU A 36 1.51 5.01 0.79
CA LEU A 36 1.45 6.06 1.81
C LEU A 36 0.52 5.70 2.97
N ILE A 37 -0.65 5.12 2.70
CA ILE A 37 -1.54 4.62 3.77
C ILE A 37 -0.83 3.58 4.63
N ILE A 38 -0.16 2.61 4.00
CA ILE A 38 0.57 1.54 4.68
C ILE A 38 1.70 2.12 5.56
N GLU A 39 2.42 3.14 5.08
CA GLU A 39 3.43 3.88 5.84
C GLU A 39 2.82 4.63 7.03
N ILE A 40 1.70 5.33 6.85
CA ILE A 40 1.04 6.09 7.92
C ILE A 40 0.55 5.15 9.02
N VAL A 41 -0.14 4.06 8.66
CA VAL A 41 -0.71 3.14 9.65
C VAL A 41 0.38 2.43 10.45
N SER A 42 1.51 2.10 9.84
CA SER A 42 2.61 1.40 10.52
C SER A 42 3.56 2.31 11.28
N GLY A 43 3.54 3.61 11.01
CA GLY A 43 4.52 4.57 11.52
C GLY A 43 5.93 4.33 10.99
N LYS A 44 6.10 3.55 9.91
CA LYS A 44 7.40 3.09 9.41
C LYS A 44 7.64 3.60 8.00
N LYS A 45 8.79 4.26 7.80
CA LYS A 45 9.20 4.78 6.49
C LYS A 45 9.49 3.64 5.52
N ASN A 46 8.81 3.64 4.38
CA ASN A 46 8.98 2.70 3.29
C ASN A 46 10.40 2.73 2.70
N SER A 47 11.03 3.90 2.63
CA SER A 47 12.36 4.09 2.02
C SER A 47 13.50 3.32 2.72
N ASN A 48 13.30 2.93 3.98
CA ASN A 48 14.31 2.28 4.82
C ASN A 48 13.75 1.04 5.54
N PHE A 49 12.56 0.56 5.15
CA PHE A 49 11.97 -0.58 5.83
C PHE A 49 12.63 -1.89 5.37
N HIS A 50 13.29 -2.55 6.32
CA HIS A 50 13.73 -3.93 6.21
C HIS A 50 13.23 -4.67 7.44
N TYR A 51 12.28 -5.59 7.25
CA TYR A 51 11.90 -6.49 8.33
C TYR A 51 13.10 -7.39 8.64
N TYR A 52 13.63 -7.26 9.88
CA TYR A 52 14.95 -7.72 10.34
C TYR A 52 15.30 -9.17 10.00
N GLU A 53 14.31 -10.04 9.74
CA GLU A 53 14.53 -11.47 9.51
C GLU A 53 14.24 -11.94 8.06
N GLN A 54 13.53 -11.16 7.24
CA GLN A 54 12.96 -11.67 5.98
C GLN A 54 13.18 -10.79 4.74
N ASN A 55 13.89 -9.64 4.85
CA ASN A 55 14.11 -8.70 3.73
C ASN A 55 12.81 -8.29 2.99
N LEU A 56 11.67 -8.30 3.68
CA LEU A 56 10.40 -7.90 3.10
C LEU A 56 10.30 -6.38 2.96
N SER A 57 9.71 -5.92 1.86
CA SER A 57 9.25 -4.55 1.74
C SER A 57 8.11 -4.28 2.73
N LEU A 58 7.83 -3.01 3.03
CA LEU A 58 6.77 -2.65 3.98
C LEU A 58 5.40 -3.16 3.52
N VAL A 59 5.14 -3.12 2.22
CA VAL A 59 3.91 -3.65 1.60
C VAL A 59 3.84 -5.17 1.75
N ALA A 60 4.94 -5.90 1.52
CA ALA A 60 4.96 -7.35 1.67
C ALA A 60 4.75 -7.78 3.13
N TYR A 61 5.35 -7.05 4.08
CA TYR A 61 5.11 -7.26 5.51
C TYR A 61 3.65 -7.01 5.91
N ALA A 62 3.03 -5.94 5.39
CA ALA A 62 1.61 -5.67 5.60
C ALA A 62 0.72 -6.80 5.06
N TRP A 63 1.02 -7.30 3.85
CA TRP A 63 0.29 -8.40 3.23
C TRP A 63 0.42 -9.71 4.02
N GLN A 64 1.61 -10.01 4.53
CA GLN A 64 1.84 -11.19 5.35
C GLN A 64 0.96 -11.15 6.62
N LEU A 65 1.06 -10.08 7.41
CA LEU A 65 0.25 -9.95 8.64
C LEU A 65 -1.24 -9.97 8.33
N TRP A 66 -1.67 -9.34 7.24
CA TRP A 66 -3.06 -9.40 6.78
C TRP A 66 -3.50 -10.84 6.50
N SER A 67 -2.71 -11.61 5.74
CA SER A 67 -3.00 -12.99 5.38
C SER A 67 -3.03 -13.95 6.59
N GLU A 68 -2.29 -13.62 7.64
CA GLU A 68 -2.27 -14.36 8.91
C GLU A 68 -3.40 -13.93 9.88
N GLY A 69 -4.24 -12.96 9.50
CA GLY A 69 -5.28 -12.40 10.37
C GLY A 69 -4.74 -11.51 11.50
N LYS A 70 -3.48 -11.07 11.39
CA LYS A 70 -2.73 -10.28 12.38
C LYS A 70 -2.61 -8.80 12.01
N GLY A 71 -3.53 -8.27 11.22
CA GLY A 71 -3.46 -6.88 10.73
C GLY A 71 -3.31 -5.82 11.84
N VAL A 72 -3.81 -6.08 13.06
CA VAL A 72 -3.65 -5.17 14.21
C VAL A 72 -2.18 -5.01 14.62
N GLU A 73 -1.36 -6.06 14.46
CA GLU A 73 0.09 -6.02 14.77
C GLU A 73 0.87 -5.13 13.79
N PHE A 74 0.28 -4.77 12.65
CA PHE A 74 0.89 -3.85 11.69
C PHE A 74 0.80 -2.39 12.12
N VAL A 75 -0.15 -2.06 13.01
CA VAL A 75 -0.44 -0.69 13.43
C VAL A 75 0.70 -0.12 14.29
N ASP A 76 1.01 1.16 14.12
CA ASP A 76 2.06 1.85 14.87
C ASP A 76 1.90 1.68 16.38
N GLU A 77 2.92 1.07 16.99
CA GLU A 77 3.01 0.84 18.43
C GLU A 77 2.96 2.17 19.22
N ALA A 78 3.49 3.24 18.64
CA ALA A 78 3.47 4.58 19.26
C ALA A 78 2.05 5.12 19.46
N MET A 79 1.04 4.59 18.75
CA MET A 79 -0.34 4.96 18.99
C MET A 79 -0.90 4.40 20.29
N GLY A 80 -0.26 3.42 20.94
CA GLY A 80 -0.59 2.98 22.30
C GLY A 80 -2.06 2.61 22.53
N GLY A 81 -2.76 2.13 21.51
CA GLY A 81 -4.20 1.82 21.57
C GLY A 81 -5.15 3.02 21.41
N SER A 82 -4.61 4.23 21.13
CA SER A 82 -5.38 5.45 20.84
C SER A 82 -5.94 5.46 19.40
N TYR A 83 -6.58 4.37 18.97
CA TYR A 83 -7.22 4.27 17.67
C TYR A 83 -8.38 3.27 17.71
N VAL A 84 -9.32 3.39 16.78
CA VAL A 84 -10.38 2.39 16.61
C VAL A 84 -9.83 1.24 15.76
N ALA A 85 -9.69 0.05 16.35
CA ALA A 85 -9.08 -1.10 15.66
C ALA A 85 -9.74 -1.42 14.31
N LEU A 86 -11.07 -1.33 14.23
CA LEU A 86 -11.80 -1.55 12.99
C LEU A 86 -11.47 -0.52 11.90
N GLU A 87 -11.19 0.73 12.26
CA GLU A 87 -10.81 1.76 11.30
C GLU A 87 -9.38 1.53 10.80
N ALA A 88 -8.46 1.16 11.70
CA ALA A 88 -7.10 0.81 11.32
C ALA A 88 -7.06 -0.40 10.36
N ILE A 89 -7.81 -1.46 10.67
CA ILE A 89 -7.95 -2.64 9.81
C ILE A 89 -8.53 -2.27 8.44
N ARG A 90 -9.53 -1.37 8.38
CA ARG A 90 -10.05 -0.87 7.10
C ARG A 90 -8.99 -0.07 6.33
N CYS A 91 -8.22 0.78 6.99
CA CYS A 91 -7.14 1.52 6.33
C CYS A 91 -6.10 0.57 5.73
N ILE A 92 -5.70 -0.48 6.47
CA ILE A 92 -4.79 -1.51 5.97
C ILE A 92 -5.38 -2.18 4.74
N HIS A 93 -6.64 -2.63 4.80
CA HIS A 93 -7.32 -3.27 3.67
C HIS A 93 -7.38 -2.35 2.44
N VAL A 94 -7.75 -1.07 2.62
CA VAL A 94 -7.75 -0.09 1.52
C VAL A 94 -6.34 0.08 0.95
N GLY A 95 -5.32 0.23 1.80
CA GLY A 95 -3.93 0.31 1.38
C GLY A 95 -3.51 -0.89 0.53
N LEU A 96 -3.86 -2.11 0.97
CA LEU A 96 -3.57 -3.37 0.28
C LEU A 96 -4.32 -3.51 -1.06
N LEU A 97 -5.57 -3.05 -1.15
CA LEU A 97 -6.31 -2.96 -2.43
C LEU A 97 -5.66 -1.95 -3.40
N CYS A 98 -5.14 -0.84 -2.88
CA CYS A 98 -4.49 0.19 -3.71
C CYS A 98 -3.16 -0.28 -4.32
N VAL A 99 -2.41 -1.16 -3.64
CA VAL A 99 -1.08 -1.62 -4.06
C VAL A 99 -1.08 -2.94 -4.83
N GLN A 100 -2.24 -3.38 -5.36
CA GLN A 100 -2.31 -4.57 -6.22
C GLN A 100 -1.43 -4.41 -7.47
N ASP A 101 -0.77 -5.49 -7.88
CA ASP A 101 0.11 -5.47 -9.06
C ASP A 101 -0.67 -5.13 -10.34
N HIS A 102 -1.84 -5.76 -10.52
CA HIS A 102 -2.72 -5.48 -11.65
C HIS A 102 -3.49 -4.17 -11.46
N THR A 103 -3.39 -3.28 -12.44
CA THR A 103 -4.03 -1.94 -12.40
C THR A 103 -5.56 -1.99 -12.35
N THR A 104 -6.16 -3.08 -12.85
CA THR A 104 -7.61 -3.32 -12.84
C THR A 104 -8.15 -3.64 -11.45
N ASP A 105 -7.31 -4.21 -10.59
CA ASP A 105 -7.71 -4.70 -9.26
C ASP A 105 -7.59 -3.58 -8.22
N ARG A 106 -6.80 -2.55 -8.52
CA ARG A 106 -6.76 -1.32 -7.74
C ARG A 106 -8.13 -0.63 -7.81
N PRO A 107 -8.62 0.02 -6.75
CA PRO A 107 -9.82 0.86 -6.81
C PRO A 107 -9.61 2.08 -7.72
N SER A 108 -10.68 2.82 -8.02
CA SER A 108 -10.55 4.19 -8.56
C SER A 108 -10.46 5.18 -7.40
N MET A 109 -9.78 6.32 -7.61
CA MET A 109 -9.59 7.31 -6.53
C MET A 109 -10.91 7.87 -6.00
N HIS A 110 -11.92 7.97 -6.88
CA HIS A 110 -13.23 8.52 -6.57
C HIS A 110 -14.29 7.44 -6.32
N GLY A 111 -13.94 6.17 -6.53
CA GLY A 111 -14.85 5.04 -6.38
C GLY A 111 -14.93 4.55 -4.95
N ARG A 112 -15.99 3.82 -4.63
CA ARG A 112 -16.04 3.06 -3.38
C ARG A 112 -15.06 1.89 -3.48
N CYS A 113 -14.28 1.67 -2.42
CA CYS A 113 -13.52 0.44 -2.28
C CYS A 113 -14.51 -0.73 -2.14
N ASN A 114 -14.48 -1.67 -3.07
CA ASN A 114 -15.30 -2.88 -3.00
C ASN A 114 -14.56 -3.93 -2.17
N PHE A 115 -14.85 -3.95 -0.86
CA PHE A 115 -14.22 -4.85 0.12
C PHE A 115 -14.56 -6.34 -0.04
N HIS A 116 -15.32 -6.70 -1.08
CA HIS A 116 -15.69 -8.07 -1.40
C HIS A 116 -14.71 -8.78 -2.34
N ALA A 117 -13.71 -8.06 -2.90
CA ALA A 117 -12.78 -8.65 -3.87
C ALA A 117 -11.62 -9.46 -3.23
N GLN A 118 -11.49 -9.46 -1.90
CA GLN A 118 -10.34 -10.07 -1.19
C GLN A 118 -10.73 -10.88 0.07
N GLN A 119 -11.97 -11.37 0.15
CA GLN A 119 -12.40 -12.38 1.14
C GLN A 119 -12.53 -13.75 0.48
#